data_AF-A0A1V3WKB0-F1
#
_entry.id   AF-A0A1V3WKB0-F1
#
_cell.length_a   1.000
_cell.length_b   1.000
_cell.length_c   1.000
_cell.angle_alpha   90.00
_cell.angle_beta   90.00
_cell.angle_gamma   90.00
#
_symmetry.space_group_name_H-M   'P 1'
#
loop_
_entity.id
_entity.type
_entity.pdbx_description
1 polymer ?
#
loop_
_entity_poly.entity_id
_entity_poly.type
_entity_poly.pdbx_seq_one_letter_code
_entity_poly.pdbx_strand_id
1 'polypeptide(L)'
;MAQSENLVARYEAVRSSLDLGLREAPVLPHSPVSYVPSAAIICRAATLRDVGGFDETLHSGEDVDLCWRLIEGGARLRYEPIALVAHDHRTQLRDWIARKAFYGGSAAPLSVRHPDKTAPLVISGWALTAWILMSLGTGLCRLASLVIAVATGRRIARTMRSADTTLWDVLVVATRGLWSAALQLASAMCRHYWPVTLIAALLFRRCRRVVLVAAIVDGVVDWLRRKEARDGDDGDSEPIGVLTYVILKRVDDLAYGLGLWYGVVRERNIGALKPQIRA
;
A
#
# COMPACT_ATOMS: atom_id res chain seq x y z
N MET A 1 -21.03 14.88 23.14
CA MET A 1 -21.58 13.65 22.51
C MET A 1 -21.34 13.74 21.00
N ALA A 2 -21.03 12.63 20.34
CA ALA A 2 -21.00 12.44 18.86
C ALA A 2 -19.67 12.59 18.05
N GLN A 3 -18.48 12.49 18.64
CA GLN A 3 -17.26 12.18 17.84
C GLN A 3 -17.04 10.66 17.72
N SER A 4 -17.39 9.90 18.77
CA SER A 4 -17.42 8.44 18.79
C SER A 4 -18.57 7.81 17.99
N GLU A 5 -19.65 8.56 17.73
CA GLU A 5 -20.76 8.08 16.88
C GLU A 5 -20.47 8.24 15.37
N ASN A 6 -19.45 9.04 15.01
CA ASN A 6 -19.13 9.28 13.61
C ASN A 6 -18.34 8.11 13.02
N LEU A 7 -18.95 7.41 12.06
CA LEU A 7 -18.37 6.25 11.38
C LEU A 7 -17.03 6.55 10.70
N VAL A 8 -16.83 7.78 10.19
CA VAL A 8 -15.58 8.21 9.58
C VAL A 8 -14.49 8.36 10.65
N ALA A 9 -14.83 8.91 11.81
CA ALA A 9 -13.88 9.05 12.91
C ALA A 9 -13.42 7.68 13.43
N ARG A 10 -14.36 6.75 13.60
CA ARG A 10 -14.03 5.36 13.96
C ARG A 10 -13.13 4.72 12.90
N TYR A 11 -13.46 4.92 11.61
CA TYR A 11 -12.66 4.37 10.52
C TYR A 11 -11.25 4.95 10.49
N GLU A 12 -11.09 6.26 10.69
CA GLU A 12 -9.78 6.91 10.76
C GLU A 12 -8.99 6.48 12.01
N ALA A 13 -9.64 6.23 13.14
CA ALA A 13 -8.97 5.70 14.33
C ALA A 13 -8.35 4.32 14.08
N VAL A 14 -8.99 3.51 13.22
CA VAL A 14 -8.48 2.18 12.86
C VAL A 14 -7.57 2.22 11.61
N ARG A 15 -7.86 3.12 10.66
CA ARG A 15 -7.21 3.26 9.34
C ARG A 15 -6.87 4.69 9.00
N SER A 16 -6.01 5.28 9.83
CA SER A 16 -5.37 6.56 9.56
C SER A 16 -4.34 6.43 8.43
N SER A 17 -4.20 7.48 7.63
CA SER A 17 -3.07 7.62 6.69
C SER A 17 -1.76 7.97 7.38
N LEU A 18 -1.82 8.38 8.65
CA LEU A 18 -0.66 8.77 9.47
C LEU A 18 -0.15 7.62 10.35
N ASP A 19 -0.93 6.54 10.49
CA ASP A 19 -0.51 5.35 11.23
C ASP A 19 -0.02 4.28 10.24
N LEU A 20 1.24 3.90 10.37
CA LEU A 20 1.91 2.95 9.47
C LEU A 20 1.93 1.52 10.04
N GLY A 21 1.30 1.31 11.19
CA GLY A 21 1.06 0.01 11.80
C GLY A 21 1.69 -0.15 13.18
N LEU A 22 1.62 -1.37 13.70
CA LEU A 22 2.05 -1.71 15.07
C LEU A 22 3.47 -2.24 15.18
N ARG A 23 4.17 -2.42 14.05
CA ARG A 23 5.48 -3.04 14.04
C ARG A 23 6.55 -2.01 13.77
N GLU A 24 7.57 -2.04 14.61
CA GLU A 24 8.81 -1.33 14.33
C GLU A 24 9.37 -1.78 12.98
N ALA A 25 9.79 -0.82 12.17
CA ALA A 25 10.33 -1.09 10.85
C ALA A 25 11.39 -0.07 10.44
N PRO A 26 12.42 -0.48 9.69
CA PRO A 26 13.28 0.47 8.99
C PRO A 26 12.45 1.19 7.91
N VAL A 27 12.61 2.51 7.85
CA VAL A 27 11.94 3.32 6.84
C VAL A 27 12.79 3.29 5.58
N LEU A 28 12.26 2.69 4.51
CA LEU A 28 13.00 2.46 3.26
C LEU A 28 12.07 2.54 2.04
N PRO A 29 12.53 3.10 0.90
CA PRO A 29 11.77 3.04 -0.33
C PRO A 29 11.40 1.59 -0.68
N HIS A 30 10.16 1.38 -1.13
CA HIS A 30 9.59 0.06 -1.45
C HIS A 30 9.45 -0.94 -0.29
N SER A 31 9.65 -0.51 0.96
CA SER A 31 9.30 -1.30 2.13
C SER A 31 7.84 -1.03 2.56
N PRO A 32 7.27 -1.84 3.48
CA PRO A 32 5.95 -1.56 4.06
C PRO A 32 5.84 -0.18 4.73
N VAL A 33 6.97 0.39 5.17
CA VAL A 33 7.08 1.72 5.79
C VAL A 33 8.05 2.54 4.94
N SER A 34 7.52 3.23 3.94
CA SER A 34 8.34 3.94 2.94
C SER A 34 8.69 5.38 3.32
N TYR A 35 8.02 5.93 4.32
CA TYR A 35 8.24 7.26 4.92
C TYR A 35 7.67 7.28 6.34
N VAL A 36 7.81 8.38 7.07
CA VAL A 36 7.07 8.65 8.31
C VAL A 36 6.39 10.03 8.20
N PRO A 37 5.16 10.19 8.70
CA PRO A 37 4.45 11.47 8.53
C PRO A 37 5.08 12.60 9.33
N SER A 38 5.03 13.81 8.78
CA SER A 38 5.49 15.03 9.46
C SER A 38 4.71 15.34 10.75
N ALA A 39 3.53 14.74 10.94
CA ALA A 39 2.73 14.84 12.16
C ALA A 39 3.42 14.29 13.42
N ALA A 40 4.34 13.32 13.26
CA ALA A 40 5.04 12.69 14.38
C ALA A 40 6.45 12.24 13.94
N ILE A 41 7.36 13.21 13.77
CA ILE A 41 8.74 12.95 13.34
C ILE A 41 9.74 13.66 14.26
N ILE A 42 10.84 12.97 14.59
CA ILE A 42 11.97 13.53 15.32
C ILE A 42 13.22 13.35 14.47
N CYS A 43 13.96 14.43 14.26
CA CYS A 43 15.18 14.44 13.46
C CYS A 43 16.31 15.16 14.20
N ARG A 44 17.56 14.76 13.91
CA ARG A 44 18.71 15.57 14.29
C ARG A 44 18.70 16.87 13.50
N ALA A 45 18.73 18.00 14.21
CA ALA A 45 18.67 19.32 13.58
C ALA A 45 19.79 19.57 12.56
N ALA A 46 21.00 19.05 12.83
CA ALA A 46 22.12 19.13 11.88
C ALA A 46 21.80 18.37 10.57
N THR A 47 21.41 17.10 10.68
CA THR A 47 21.05 16.27 9.51
C THR A 47 19.90 16.87 8.70
N LEU A 48 18.92 17.48 9.36
CA LEU A 48 17.82 18.16 8.67
C LEU A 48 18.31 19.37 7.86
N ARG A 49 19.24 20.17 8.41
CA ARG A 49 19.85 21.30 7.69
C ARG A 49 20.73 20.83 6.54
N ASP A 50 21.46 19.73 6.72
CA ASP A 50 22.36 19.18 5.69
C ASP A 50 21.60 18.78 4.42
N VAL A 51 20.37 18.27 4.56
CA VAL A 51 19.50 17.93 3.41
C VAL A 51 18.64 19.10 2.91
N GLY A 52 18.78 20.29 3.50
CA GLY A 52 18.03 21.49 3.11
C GLY A 52 16.60 21.59 3.68
N GLY A 53 16.26 20.79 4.69
CA GLY A 53 14.94 20.84 5.35
C GLY A 53 13.78 20.32 4.49
N PHE A 54 12.56 20.78 4.81
CA PHE A 54 11.38 20.52 4.00
C PHE A 54 11.41 21.39 2.74
N ASP A 55 10.98 20.82 1.61
CA ASP A 55 10.80 21.62 0.41
C ASP A 55 9.45 22.34 0.45
N GLU A 56 9.50 23.66 0.62
CA GLU A 56 8.31 24.52 0.73
C GLU A 56 7.48 24.59 -0.57
N THR A 57 8.01 24.13 -1.71
CA THR A 57 7.26 24.05 -2.96
C THR A 57 6.29 22.86 -2.97
N LEU A 58 6.52 21.85 -2.12
CA LEU A 58 5.63 20.71 -1.97
C LEU A 58 4.51 21.03 -0.99
N HIS A 59 3.29 21.07 -1.52
CA HIS A 59 2.08 21.24 -0.70
C HIS A 59 1.63 19.91 -0.07
N SER A 60 2.10 18.78 -0.59
CA SER A 60 1.81 17.43 -0.09
C SER A 60 2.90 16.46 -0.49
N GLY A 61 3.19 15.50 0.38
CA GLY A 61 4.26 14.52 0.17
C GLY A 61 5.65 15.06 0.53
N GLU A 62 5.70 16.22 1.20
CA GLU A 62 6.92 16.83 1.72
C GLU A 62 7.63 15.93 2.74
N ASP A 63 6.87 15.15 3.50
CA ASP A 63 7.34 14.15 4.45
C ASP A 63 7.98 12.94 3.74
N VAL A 64 7.35 12.46 2.66
CA VAL A 64 7.88 11.40 1.79
C VAL A 64 9.20 11.85 1.15
N ASP A 65 9.21 13.04 0.54
CA ASP A 65 10.38 13.63 -0.09
C ASP A 65 11.53 13.80 0.91
N LEU A 66 11.26 14.35 2.10
CA LEU A 66 12.25 14.50 3.15
C LEU A 66 12.82 13.15 3.60
N CYS A 67 11.98 12.15 3.85
CA CYS A 67 12.44 10.82 4.26
C CYS A 67 13.38 10.21 3.21
N TRP A 68 13.04 10.35 1.93
CA TRP A 68 13.86 9.80 0.85
C TRP A 68 15.18 10.54 0.68
N ARG A 69 15.19 11.88 0.79
CA ARG A 69 16.44 12.66 0.78
C ARG A 69 17.34 12.36 1.97
N LEU A 70 16.76 12.15 3.16
CA LEU A 70 17.52 11.75 4.34
C LEU A 70 18.20 10.38 4.14
N ILE A 71 17.48 9.41 3.56
CA ILE A 71 18.03 8.08 3.26
C ILE A 71 19.14 8.18 2.19
N GLU A 72 18.94 8.98 1.15
CA GLU A 72 19.98 9.25 0.13
C GLU A 72 21.22 9.94 0.73
N GLY A 73 21.02 10.82 1.71
CA GLY A 73 22.09 11.41 2.51
C GLY A 73 22.76 10.45 3.49
N GLY A 74 22.40 9.16 3.48
CA GLY A 74 22.99 8.12 4.33
C GLY A 74 22.40 8.03 5.74
N ALA A 75 21.35 8.79 6.05
CA ALA A 75 20.67 8.69 7.33
C ALA A 75 19.88 7.36 7.44
N ARG A 76 19.78 6.85 8.68
CA ARG A 76 18.94 5.69 8.99
C ARG A 76 17.67 6.17 9.67
N LEU A 77 16.54 5.80 9.10
CA LEU A 77 15.22 6.15 9.61
C LEU A 77 14.53 4.89 10.15
N ARG A 78 13.75 5.07 11.23
CA ARG A 78 13.07 3.99 11.95
C ARG A 78 11.68 4.48 12.34
N TYR A 79 10.68 3.64 12.12
CA TYR A 79 9.32 3.87 12.60
C TYR A 79 9.16 3.22 13.97
N GLU A 80 8.72 4.01 14.96
CA GLU A 80 8.55 3.60 16.35
C GLU A 80 7.05 3.59 16.70
N PRO A 81 6.38 2.42 16.74
CA PRO A 81 4.94 2.34 16.94
C PRO A 81 4.50 2.70 18.38
N ILE A 82 5.40 2.68 19.37
CA ILE A 82 5.01 3.02 20.77
C ILE A 82 5.00 4.53 21.03
N ALA A 83 5.56 5.35 20.12
CA ALA A 83 5.57 6.80 20.24
C ALA A 83 4.26 7.37 19.69
N LEU A 84 3.31 7.62 20.60
CA LEU A 84 1.95 8.04 20.24
C LEU A 84 1.80 9.57 20.25
N VAL A 85 1.18 10.11 19.20
CA VAL A 85 0.79 11.52 19.10
C VAL A 85 -0.70 11.56 18.76
N ALA A 86 -1.48 12.27 19.58
CA ALA A 86 -2.88 12.52 19.29
C ALA A 86 -3.00 13.52 18.14
N HIS A 87 -3.80 13.19 17.13
CA HIS A 87 -4.00 14.02 15.95
C HIS A 87 -5.51 14.19 15.70
N ASP A 88 -5.97 15.43 15.51
CA ASP A 88 -7.37 15.69 15.20
C ASP A 88 -7.70 15.31 13.75
N HIS A 89 -8.64 14.39 13.58
CA HIS A 89 -9.12 13.97 12.27
C HIS A 89 -10.31 14.81 11.82
N ARG A 90 -10.39 15.07 10.51
CA ARG A 90 -11.61 15.62 9.89
C ARG A 90 -12.67 14.52 9.88
N THR A 91 -13.76 14.75 10.60
CA THR A 91 -14.83 13.75 10.78
C THR A 91 -15.97 13.91 9.77
N GLN A 92 -16.00 15.01 9.01
CA GLN A 92 -17.00 15.23 7.97
C GLN A 92 -16.61 14.49 6.68
N LEU A 93 -17.52 13.66 6.15
CA LEU A 93 -17.25 12.77 5.00
C LEU A 93 -16.68 13.52 3.79
N ARG A 94 -17.23 14.69 3.45
CA ARG A 94 -16.74 15.49 2.30
C ARG A 94 -15.30 15.96 2.49
N ASP A 95 -14.96 16.44 3.70
CA ASP A 95 -13.66 17.02 3.99
C ASP A 95 -12.60 15.91 4.12
N TRP A 96 -13.04 14.73 4.59
CA TRP A 96 -12.26 13.50 4.59
C TRP A 96 -11.94 13.00 3.17
N ILE A 97 -12.94 12.91 2.29
CA ILE A 97 -12.74 12.54 0.87
C ILE A 97 -11.77 13.52 0.19
N ALA A 98 -11.97 14.83 0.38
CA ALA A 98 -11.08 15.85 -0.17
C ALA A 98 -9.64 15.68 0.32
N ARG A 99 -9.45 15.32 1.59
CA ARG A 99 -8.12 15.03 2.16
C ARG A 99 -7.47 13.78 1.57
N LYS A 100 -8.22 12.70 1.37
CA LYS A 100 -7.70 11.48 0.74
C LYS A 100 -7.31 11.73 -0.72
N ALA A 101 -8.11 12.50 -1.45
CA ALA A 101 -7.78 12.94 -2.81
C ALA A 101 -6.54 13.84 -2.84
N PHE A 102 -6.41 14.75 -1.88
CA PHE A 102 -5.21 15.58 -1.73
C PHE A 102 -3.94 14.73 -1.57
N TYR A 103 -3.98 13.71 -0.71
CA TYR A 103 -2.87 12.75 -0.57
C TYR A 103 -2.61 11.91 -1.82
N GLY A 104 -3.65 11.57 -2.58
CA GLY A 104 -3.48 10.91 -3.88
C GLY A 104 -2.71 11.78 -4.88
N GLY A 105 -3.00 13.08 -4.90
CA GLY A 105 -2.40 14.04 -5.82
C GLY A 105 -0.91 14.27 -5.64
N SER A 106 -0.33 13.94 -4.47
CA SER A 106 1.11 14.13 -4.20
C SER A 106 2.00 13.12 -4.92
N ALA A 107 1.46 11.97 -5.33
CA ALA A 107 2.24 10.90 -5.95
C ALA A 107 2.88 11.32 -7.29
N ALA A 108 2.21 12.16 -8.09
CA ALA A 108 2.74 12.61 -9.38
C ALA A 108 3.93 13.59 -9.23
N PRO A 109 3.85 14.68 -8.43
CA PRO A 109 5.02 15.52 -8.11
C PRO A 109 6.19 14.72 -7.52
N LEU A 110 5.91 13.77 -6.63
CA LEU A 110 6.94 12.88 -6.08
C LEU A 110 7.60 12.02 -7.17
N SER A 111 6.84 11.56 -8.16
CA SER A 111 7.39 10.73 -9.24
C SER A 111 8.28 11.50 -10.22
N VAL A 112 8.10 12.83 -10.33
CA VAL A 112 9.02 13.68 -11.10
C VAL A 112 10.37 13.79 -10.39
N ARG A 113 10.34 13.89 -9.06
CA ARG A 113 11.54 14.11 -8.22
C ARG A 113 12.30 12.82 -7.90
N HIS A 114 11.56 11.74 -7.67
CA HIS A 114 12.09 10.42 -7.31
C HIS A 114 11.51 9.34 -8.24
N PRO A 115 11.90 9.31 -9.53
CA PRO A 115 11.25 8.48 -10.54
C PRO A 115 11.23 6.99 -10.23
N ASP A 116 12.24 6.49 -9.51
CA ASP A 116 12.40 5.07 -9.22
C ASP A 116 11.72 4.62 -7.92
N LYS A 117 11.16 5.53 -7.10
CA LYS A 117 10.67 5.24 -5.73
C LYS A 117 9.15 5.25 -5.56
N THR A 118 8.40 5.83 -6.51
CA THR A 118 6.94 6.00 -6.40
C THR A 118 6.13 4.87 -7.03
N ALA A 119 6.75 3.73 -7.35
CA ALA A 119 6.06 2.64 -8.02
C ALA A 119 4.90 2.10 -7.15
N PRO A 120 3.63 2.17 -7.63
CA PRO A 120 2.47 1.75 -6.85
C PRO A 120 2.42 0.22 -6.66
N LEU A 121 3.20 -0.51 -7.46
CA LEU A 121 3.30 -1.95 -7.42
C LEU A 121 4.71 -2.38 -7.86
N VAL A 122 5.35 -3.20 -7.03
CA VAL A 122 6.63 -3.84 -7.34
C VAL A 122 6.35 -5.32 -7.59
N ILE A 123 6.44 -5.75 -8.85
CA ILE A 123 6.18 -7.14 -9.24
C ILE A 123 7.49 -7.81 -9.63
N SER A 124 7.68 -9.07 -9.25
CA SER A 124 8.74 -9.90 -9.84
C SER A 124 8.40 -10.21 -11.31
N GLY A 125 9.33 -9.98 -12.23
CA GLY A 125 9.14 -10.28 -13.66
C GLY A 125 8.79 -11.75 -13.91
N TRP A 126 9.34 -12.67 -13.12
CA TRP A 126 9.04 -14.09 -13.18
C TRP A 126 7.60 -14.40 -12.74
N ALA A 127 7.12 -13.77 -11.67
CA ALA A 127 5.75 -13.92 -11.20
C ALA A 127 4.75 -13.36 -12.23
N LEU A 128 5.06 -12.20 -12.81
CA LEU A 128 4.25 -11.60 -13.88
C LEU A 128 4.16 -12.53 -15.10
N THR A 129 5.29 -13.12 -15.50
CA THR A 129 5.36 -14.05 -16.64
C THR A 129 4.53 -15.31 -16.37
N ALA A 130 4.64 -15.88 -15.17
CA ALA A 130 3.84 -17.03 -14.77
C ALA A 130 2.33 -16.71 -14.82
N TRP A 131 1.92 -15.55 -14.32
CA TRP A 131 0.50 -15.15 -14.34
C TRP A 131 -0.03 -14.91 -15.75
N ILE A 132 0.75 -14.27 -16.63
CA ILE A 132 0.38 -14.09 -18.03
C ILE A 132 0.19 -15.44 -18.72
N LEU A 133 1.15 -16.36 -18.56
CA LEU A 133 1.06 -17.71 -19.13
C LEU A 133 -0.13 -18.48 -18.58
N MET A 134 -0.41 -18.39 -17.28
CA MET A 134 -1.61 -19.00 -16.69
C MET A 134 -2.90 -18.41 -17.30
N SER A 135 -2.94 -17.10 -17.54
CA SER A 135 -4.13 -16.40 -18.08
C SER A 135 -4.43 -16.72 -19.56
N LEU A 136 -3.41 -17.11 -20.33
CA LEU A 136 -3.55 -17.52 -21.74
C LEU A 136 -4.29 -18.86 -21.91
N GLY A 137 -4.43 -19.65 -20.84
CA GLY A 137 -5.36 -20.79 -20.76
C GLY A 137 -5.00 -22.04 -21.59
N THR A 138 -3.95 -22.01 -22.41
CA THR A 138 -3.49 -23.20 -23.17
C THR A 138 -2.77 -24.20 -22.26
N GLY A 139 -2.83 -25.50 -22.57
CA GLY A 139 -2.19 -26.55 -21.76
C GLY A 139 -0.69 -26.35 -21.56
N LEU A 140 0.00 -25.95 -22.64
CA LEU A 140 1.43 -25.61 -22.63
C LEU A 140 1.74 -24.39 -21.75
N CYS A 141 0.93 -23.33 -21.81
CA CYS A 141 1.16 -22.14 -20.99
C CYS A 141 0.88 -22.41 -19.49
N ARG A 142 -0.07 -23.28 -19.16
CA ARG A 142 -0.29 -23.74 -17.78
C ARG A 142 0.89 -24.55 -17.25
N LEU A 143 1.46 -25.44 -18.06
CA LEU A 143 2.67 -26.18 -17.70
C LEU A 143 3.88 -25.25 -17.54
N ALA A 144 4.08 -24.31 -18.46
CA ALA A 144 5.15 -23.32 -18.37
C ALA A 144 5.03 -22.44 -17.12
N SER A 145 3.82 -21.99 -16.78
CA SER A 145 3.55 -21.26 -15.53
C SER A 145 3.87 -22.10 -14.29
N LEU A 146 3.55 -23.39 -14.30
CA LEU A 146 3.87 -24.31 -13.20
C LEU A 146 5.39 -24.46 -13.05
N VAL A 147 6.12 -24.62 -14.15
CA VAL A 147 7.59 -24.71 -14.13
C VAL A 147 8.21 -23.44 -13.56
N ILE A 148 7.75 -22.25 -13.97
CA ILE A 148 8.24 -20.96 -13.44
C ILE A 148 7.94 -20.84 -11.93
N ALA A 149 6.74 -21.24 -11.49
CA ALA A 149 6.38 -21.24 -10.07
C ALA A 149 7.29 -22.17 -9.25
N VAL A 150 7.55 -23.39 -9.74
CA VAL A 150 8.46 -24.36 -9.09
C VAL A 150 9.91 -23.86 -9.08
N ALA A 151 10.39 -23.27 -10.18
CA ALA A 151 11.74 -22.72 -10.27
C ALA A 151 11.94 -21.54 -9.30
N THR A 152 10.96 -20.64 -9.22
CA THR A 152 10.96 -19.50 -8.28
C THR A 152 10.93 -19.99 -6.84
N GLY A 153 10.07 -20.96 -6.52
CA GLY A 153 10.02 -21.59 -5.20
C GLY A 153 11.34 -22.27 -4.82
N ARG A 154 11.98 -22.98 -5.75
CA ARG A 154 13.31 -23.58 -5.55
C ARG A 154 14.39 -22.54 -5.33
N ARG A 155 14.35 -21.40 -6.02
CA ARG A 155 15.32 -20.30 -5.84
C ARG A 155 15.21 -19.71 -4.43
N ILE A 156 13.99 -19.44 -3.96
CA ILE A 156 13.71 -18.97 -2.61
C ILE A 156 14.19 -20.00 -1.57
N ALA A 157 13.89 -21.28 -1.78
CA ALA A 157 14.35 -22.35 -0.89
C ALA A 157 15.89 -22.45 -0.82
N ARG A 158 16.60 -22.25 -1.94
CA ARG A 158 18.07 -22.26 -1.96
C ARG A 158 18.66 -21.06 -1.22
N THR A 159 18.06 -19.87 -1.34
CA THR A 159 18.53 -18.68 -0.61
C THR A 159 18.24 -18.75 0.88
N MET A 160 17.24 -19.53 1.29
CA MET A 160 16.87 -19.72 2.71
C MET A 160 17.52 -20.95 3.36
N ARG A 161 18.39 -21.70 2.65
CA ARG A 161 19.05 -22.89 3.23
C ARG A 161 19.91 -22.53 4.43
N SER A 162 19.31 -22.59 5.61
CA SER A 162 19.97 -22.93 6.86
C SER A 162 19.88 -24.45 7.06
N ALA A 163 20.59 -24.99 8.05
CA ALA A 163 20.67 -26.43 8.31
C ALA A 163 19.31 -27.11 8.57
N ASP A 164 18.25 -26.36 8.88
CA ASP A 164 16.97 -26.87 9.38
C ASP A 164 15.76 -26.64 8.46
N THR A 165 15.94 -26.17 7.21
CA THR A 165 14.78 -25.86 6.34
C THR A 165 13.98 -27.11 5.96
N THR A 166 12.73 -27.21 6.41
CA THR A 166 11.80 -28.29 6.08
C THR A 166 11.00 -27.95 4.82
N LEU A 167 10.53 -28.95 4.06
CA LEU A 167 9.67 -28.76 2.88
C LEU A 167 8.40 -27.95 3.19
N TRP A 168 7.86 -28.09 4.40
CA TRP A 168 6.73 -27.32 4.89
C TRP A 168 7.02 -25.83 4.99
N ASP A 169 8.22 -25.44 5.43
CA ASP A 169 8.61 -24.01 5.53
C ASP A 169 8.61 -23.36 4.16
N VAL A 170 9.12 -24.05 3.15
CA VAL A 170 9.13 -23.59 1.76
C VAL A 170 7.70 -23.41 1.24
N LEU A 171 6.81 -24.36 1.51
CA LEU A 171 5.41 -24.29 1.08
C LEU A 171 4.65 -23.16 1.79
N VAL A 172 4.87 -22.97 3.09
CA VAL A 172 4.28 -21.88 3.87
C VAL A 172 4.77 -20.51 3.37
N VAL A 173 6.07 -20.36 3.11
CA VAL A 173 6.64 -19.11 2.57
C VAL A 173 6.10 -18.82 1.17
N ALA A 174 6.07 -19.83 0.29
CA ALA A 174 5.56 -19.67 -1.07
C ALA A 174 4.07 -19.29 -1.08
N THR A 175 3.23 -19.99 -0.31
CA THR A 175 1.79 -19.69 -0.22
C THR A 175 1.53 -18.31 0.38
N ARG A 176 2.23 -17.91 1.44
CA ARG A 176 2.17 -16.55 2.00
C ARG A 176 2.62 -15.49 0.99
N GLY A 177 3.66 -15.76 0.21
CA GLY A 177 4.13 -14.87 -0.85
C GLY A 177 3.09 -14.66 -1.95
N LEU A 178 2.48 -15.75 -2.45
CA LEU A 178 1.41 -15.68 -3.44
C LEU A 178 0.18 -14.94 -2.90
N TRP A 179 -0.21 -15.22 -1.66
CA TRP A 179 -1.32 -14.54 -0.99
C TRP A 179 -1.07 -13.04 -0.85
N SER A 180 0.13 -12.65 -0.39
CA SER A 180 0.53 -11.24 -0.29
C SER A 180 0.50 -10.55 -1.65
N ALA A 181 1.02 -11.20 -2.70
CA ALA A 181 1.02 -10.64 -4.05
C ALA A 181 -0.41 -10.48 -4.62
N ALA A 182 -1.30 -11.44 -4.36
CA ALA A 182 -2.71 -11.36 -4.75
C ALA A 182 -3.43 -10.19 -4.06
N LEU A 183 -3.17 -9.96 -2.77
CA LEU A 183 -3.72 -8.83 -2.03
C LEU A 183 -3.18 -7.48 -2.51
N GLN A 184 -1.88 -7.40 -2.82
CA GLN A 184 -1.29 -6.19 -3.41
C GLN A 184 -1.94 -5.86 -4.75
N LEU A 185 -2.18 -6.86 -5.60
CA LEU A 185 -2.86 -6.66 -6.87
C LEU A 185 -4.32 -6.24 -6.65
N ALA A 186 -5.04 -6.89 -5.74
CA ALA A 186 -6.43 -6.54 -5.42
C ALA A 186 -6.55 -5.10 -4.90
N SER A 187 -5.64 -4.68 -4.02
CA SER A 187 -5.55 -3.31 -3.51
C SER A 187 -5.22 -2.32 -4.64
N ALA A 188 -4.22 -2.63 -5.48
CA ALA A 188 -3.84 -1.79 -6.62
C ALA A 188 -4.99 -1.62 -7.62
N MET A 189 -5.76 -2.68 -7.88
CA MET A 189 -6.94 -2.65 -8.75
C MET A 189 -8.04 -1.71 -8.24
N CYS A 190 -8.20 -1.62 -6.91
CA CYS A 190 -9.24 -0.82 -6.27
C CYS A 190 -8.82 0.63 -6.02
N ARG A 191 -7.52 0.89 -5.85
CA ARG A 191 -6.97 2.20 -5.47
C ARG A 191 -6.24 2.91 -6.61
N HIS A 192 -5.20 2.28 -7.16
CA HIS A 192 -4.32 2.92 -8.15
C HIS A 192 -4.85 2.80 -9.58
N TYR A 193 -5.40 1.64 -9.94
CA TYR A 193 -5.87 1.32 -11.30
C TYR A 193 -7.39 1.35 -11.44
N TRP A 194 -8.10 2.01 -10.53
CA TRP A 194 -9.56 1.99 -10.46
C TRP A 194 -10.28 2.40 -11.76
N PRO A 195 -9.83 3.39 -12.58
CA PRO A 195 -10.55 3.72 -13.81
C PRO A 195 -10.45 2.61 -14.84
N VAL A 196 -9.26 2.00 -14.96
CA VAL A 196 -9.00 0.91 -15.90
C VAL A 196 -9.79 -0.33 -15.49
N THR A 197 -9.80 -0.66 -14.20
CA THR A 197 -10.54 -1.82 -13.69
C THR A 197 -12.05 -1.60 -13.77
N LEU A 198 -12.53 -0.38 -13.58
CA LEU A 198 -13.94 -0.02 -13.76
C LEU A 198 -14.36 -0.20 -15.23
N ILE A 199 -13.60 0.34 -16.18
CA ILE A 199 -13.87 0.17 -17.62
C ILE A 199 -13.89 -1.33 -17.98
N ALA A 200 -12.89 -2.10 -17.52
CA ALA A 200 -12.84 -3.53 -17.77
C ALA A 200 -14.05 -4.29 -17.16
N ALA A 201 -14.50 -3.91 -15.97
CA ALA A 201 -15.66 -4.52 -15.31
C ALA A 201 -17.01 -4.18 -15.99
N LEU A 202 -17.10 -3.01 -16.62
CA LEU A 202 -18.26 -2.60 -17.41
C LEU A 202 -18.33 -3.39 -18.73
N LEU A 203 -17.20 -3.56 -19.41
CA LEU A 203 -17.11 -4.24 -20.70
C LEU A 203 -17.18 -5.77 -20.59
N PHE A 204 -16.61 -6.37 -19.54
CA PHE A 204 -16.47 -7.83 -19.42
C PHE A 204 -17.12 -8.40 -18.15
N ARG A 205 -18.07 -9.33 -18.31
CA ARG A 205 -18.74 -10.02 -17.19
C ARG A 205 -17.77 -10.78 -16.27
N ARG A 206 -16.70 -11.35 -16.83
CA ARG A 206 -15.66 -12.05 -16.04
C ARG A 206 -14.87 -11.08 -15.17
N CYS A 207 -14.45 -9.94 -15.72
CA CYS A 207 -13.73 -8.90 -14.99
C CYS A 207 -14.57 -8.32 -13.85
N ARG A 208 -15.88 -8.17 -14.04
CA ARG A 208 -16.79 -7.71 -12.97
C ARG A 208 -16.73 -8.57 -11.71
N ARG A 209 -16.78 -9.90 -11.89
CA ARG A 209 -16.68 -10.85 -10.76
C ARG A 209 -15.32 -10.76 -10.09
N VAL A 210 -14.24 -10.68 -10.88
CA VAL A 210 -12.88 -10.57 -10.35
C VAL A 210 -12.70 -9.29 -9.53
N VAL A 211 -13.15 -8.14 -10.05
CA VAL A 211 -13.06 -6.85 -9.36
C VAL A 211 -13.88 -6.86 -8.06
N LEU A 212 -15.09 -7.43 -8.09
CA LEU A 212 -15.94 -7.51 -6.89
C LEU A 212 -15.32 -8.43 -5.82
N VAL A 213 -14.83 -9.60 -6.21
CA VAL A 213 -14.14 -10.53 -5.29
C VAL A 213 -12.88 -9.87 -4.73
N ALA A 214 -12.06 -9.25 -5.59
CA ALA A 214 -10.86 -8.52 -5.15
C ALA A 214 -11.23 -7.41 -4.15
N ALA A 215 -12.29 -6.65 -4.42
CA ALA A 215 -12.72 -5.57 -3.56
C ALA A 215 -13.17 -6.05 -2.16
N ILE A 216 -13.91 -7.16 -2.12
CA ILE A 216 -14.39 -7.76 -0.86
C ILE A 216 -13.23 -8.41 -0.11
N VAL A 217 -12.43 -9.26 -0.76
CA VAL A 217 -11.33 -9.99 -0.12
C VAL A 217 -10.30 -9.03 0.45
N ASP A 218 -9.86 -8.03 -0.33
CA ASP A 218 -8.92 -7.01 0.14
C ASP A 218 -9.51 -6.21 1.32
N GLY A 219 -10.81 -5.91 1.31
CA GLY A 219 -11.46 -5.20 2.41
C GLY A 219 -11.61 -6.02 3.69
N VAL A 220 -12.03 -7.28 3.58
CA VAL A 220 -12.20 -8.17 4.73
C VAL A 220 -10.86 -8.55 5.35
N VAL A 221 -9.84 -8.84 4.54
CA VAL A 221 -8.50 -9.17 5.05
C VAL A 221 -7.87 -7.99 5.77
N ASP A 222 -8.03 -6.77 5.24
CA ASP A 222 -7.54 -5.55 5.89
C ASP A 222 -8.29 -5.26 7.20
N TRP A 223 -9.60 -5.48 7.24
CA TRP A 223 -10.39 -5.41 8.48
C TRP A 223 -9.92 -6.41 9.53
N LEU A 224 -9.71 -7.68 9.16
CA LEU A 224 -9.25 -8.73 10.08
C LEU A 224 -7.89 -8.38 10.70
N ARG A 225 -6.94 -7.96 9.87
CA ARG A 225 -5.59 -7.56 10.33
C ARG A 225 -5.63 -6.41 11.33
N ARG A 226 -6.53 -5.45 11.12
CA ARG A 226 -6.68 -4.30 12.01
C ARG A 226 -7.52 -4.58 13.24
N LYS A 227 -8.45 -5.53 13.16
CA LYS A 227 -9.16 -6.05 14.33
C LYS A 227 -8.19 -6.76 15.27
N GLU A 228 -7.35 -7.67 14.75
CA GLU A 228 -6.33 -8.37 15.56
C GLU A 228 -5.35 -7.39 16.21
N ALA A 229 -4.95 -6.35 15.48
CA ALA A 229 -4.11 -5.26 16.00
C ALA A 229 -4.78 -4.50 17.16
N ARG A 230 -6.10 -4.32 17.07
CA ARG A 230 -6.89 -3.60 18.06
C ARG A 230 -7.21 -4.44 19.30
N ASP A 231 -7.50 -5.74 19.15
CA ASP A 231 -7.84 -6.60 20.29
C ASP A 231 -6.66 -6.75 21.30
N GLY A 232 -5.45 -6.29 20.93
CA GLY A 232 -4.29 -6.15 21.82
C GLY A 232 -4.15 -4.80 22.53
N ASP A 233 -4.96 -3.81 22.19
CA ASP A 233 -4.97 -2.46 22.77
C ASP A 233 -6.32 -2.24 23.50
N ASP A 234 -6.26 -1.90 24.79
CA ASP A 234 -7.38 -1.89 25.76
C ASP A 234 -8.34 -0.69 25.55
N GLY A 235 -8.58 -0.32 24.29
CA GLY A 235 -9.27 0.90 23.86
C GLY A 235 -10.79 0.72 23.75
N ASP A 236 -11.50 1.51 24.56
CA ASP A 236 -12.96 1.61 24.78
C ASP A 236 -13.81 2.06 23.56
N SER A 237 -13.30 1.93 22.34
CA SER A 237 -13.96 2.40 21.11
C SER A 237 -14.93 1.35 20.54
N GLU A 238 -16.12 1.72 20.06
CA GLU A 238 -16.99 0.69 19.48
C GLU A 238 -16.40 0.09 18.17
N PRO A 239 -16.39 -1.25 17.99
CA PRO A 239 -15.86 -1.89 16.80
C PRO A 239 -16.69 -1.56 15.56
N ILE A 240 -16.03 -1.17 14.47
CA ILE A 240 -16.71 -0.94 13.18
C ILE A 240 -17.08 -2.29 12.57
N GLY A 241 -18.34 -2.42 12.17
CA GLY A 241 -18.80 -3.60 11.44
C GLY A 241 -18.07 -3.80 10.11
N VAL A 242 -17.85 -5.05 9.72
CA VAL A 242 -17.13 -5.43 8.48
C VAL A 242 -17.68 -4.71 7.26
N LEU A 243 -19.00 -4.67 7.10
CA LEU A 243 -19.65 -4.06 5.92
C LEU A 243 -19.33 -2.57 5.83
N THR A 244 -19.52 -1.83 6.93
CA THR A 244 -19.23 -0.39 7.01
C THR A 244 -17.76 -0.12 6.74
N TYR A 245 -16.87 -0.93 7.31
CA TYR A 245 -15.43 -0.82 7.08
C TYR A 245 -15.08 -0.99 5.60
N VAL A 246 -15.57 -2.05 4.95
CA VAL A 246 -15.30 -2.34 3.54
C VAL A 246 -15.79 -1.20 2.66
N ILE A 247 -17.00 -0.68 2.90
CA ILE A 247 -17.56 0.45 2.15
C ILE A 247 -16.66 1.70 2.31
N LEU A 248 -16.34 2.09 3.54
CA LEU A 248 -15.50 3.27 3.80
C LEU A 248 -14.10 3.09 3.19
N LYS A 249 -13.52 1.90 3.28
CA LYS A 249 -12.26 1.58 2.61
C LYS A 249 -12.35 1.79 1.10
N ARG A 250 -13.44 1.40 0.43
CA ARG A 250 -13.62 1.64 -1.01
C ARG A 250 -13.77 3.13 -1.33
N VAL A 251 -14.45 3.90 -0.48
CA VAL A 251 -14.53 5.36 -0.63
C VAL A 251 -13.14 6.01 -0.49
N ASP A 252 -12.34 5.59 0.51
CA ASP A 252 -10.95 6.03 0.70
C ASP A 252 -10.10 5.73 -0.55
N ASP A 253 -10.16 4.48 -1.05
CA ASP A 253 -9.38 4.07 -2.20
C ASP A 253 -9.74 4.81 -3.48
N LEU A 254 -11.05 5.06 -3.71
CA LEU A 254 -11.52 5.87 -4.83
C LEU A 254 -11.13 7.34 -4.68
N ALA A 255 -11.24 7.91 -3.47
CA ALA A 255 -10.86 9.29 -3.22
C ALA A 255 -9.36 9.50 -3.47
N TYR A 256 -8.51 8.63 -2.92
CA TYR A 256 -7.07 8.64 -3.20
C TYR A 256 -6.77 8.43 -4.68
N GLY A 257 -7.41 7.42 -5.30
CA GLY A 257 -7.24 7.13 -6.72
C GLY A 257 -7.64 8.29 -7.62
N LEU A 258 -8.72 9.01 -7.32
CA LEU A 258 -9.12 10.22 -8.04
C LEU A 258 -8.04 11.30 -7.96
N GLY A 259 -7.51 11.54 -6.76
CA GLY A 259 -6.39 12.45 -6.54
C GLY A 259 -5.14 12.08 -7.35
N LEU A 260 -4.78 10.79 -7.32
CA LEU A 260 -3.64 10.25 -8.06
C LEU A 260 -3.78 10.49 -9.57
N TRP A 261 -4.91 10.12 -10.15
CA TRP A 261 -5.15 10.30 -11.59
C TRP A 261 -5.23 11.78 -11.98
N TYR A 262 -5.82 12.63 -11.13
CA TYR A 262 -5.79 14.07 -11.31
C TYR A 262 -4.36 14.62 -11.33
N GLY A 263 -3.51 14.19 -10.38
CA GLY A 263 -2.09 14.54 -10.34
C GLY A 263 -1.33 14.10 -11.60
N VAL A 264 -1.56 12.87 -12.06
CA VAL A 264 -0.94 12.32 -13.29
C VAL A 264 -1.32 13.15 -14.52
N VAL A 265 -2.58 13.52 -14.67
CA VAL A 265 -3.06 14.35 -15.78
C VAL A 265 -2.49 15.76 -15.71
N ARG A 266 -2.45 16.35 -14.50
CA ARG A 266 -1.94 17.71 -14.28
C ARG A 266 -0.44 17.83 -14.57
N GLU A 267 0.36 16.91 -14.03
CA GLU A 267 1.82 16.89 -14.22
C GLU A 267 2.25 16.25 -15.55
N ARG A 268 1.30 15.65 -16.29
CA ARG A 268 1.55 14.86 -17.52
C ARG A 268 2.61 13.75 -17.32
N ASN A 269 2.67 13.19 -16.11
CA ASN A 269 3.64 12.16 -15.74
C ASN A 269 2.93 10.89 -15.24
N ILE A 270 3.10 9.80 -15.99
CA ILE A 270 2.55 8.48 -15.66
C ILE A 270 3.42 7.68 -14.69
N GLY A 271 4.55 8.22 -14.22
CA GLY A 271 5.50 7.56 -13.34
C GLY A 271 4.86 7.02 -12.06
N ALA A 272 3.94 7.79 -11.46
CA ALA A 272 3.15 7.37 -10.30
C ALA A 272 2.20 6.18 -10.55
N LEU A 273 1.93 5.83 -11.80
CA LEU A 273 1.13 4.66 -12.21
C LEU A 273 1.98 3.52 -12.77
N LYS A 274 3.29 3.73 -12.96
CA LYS A 274 4.15 2.75 -13.62
C LYS A 274 4.55 1.65 -12.62
N PRO A 275 4.17 0.38 -12.85
CA PRO A 275 4.65 -0.70 -12.01
C PRO A 275 6.16 -0.90 -12.22
N GLN A 276 6.88 -1.23 -11.16
CA GLN A 276 8.29 -1.55 -11.23
C GLN A 276 8.45 -3.07 -11.29
N ILE A 277 9.11 -3.55 -12.34
CA ILE A 277 9.37 -4.97 -12.54
C ILE A 277 10.79 -5.27 -12.06
N ARG A 278 10.92 -6.06 -10.98
CA ARG A 278 12.23 -6.54 -10.50
C ARG A 278 12.55 -7.91 -11.11
N ALA A 279 13.80 -8.08 -11.54
CA ALA A 279 14.31 -9.30 -12.16
C ALA A 279 14.55 -10.45 -11.16
#